data_AF-A0A853BH35-F1
#
_entry.id   AF-A0A853BH35-F1
#
_cell.length_a   1.000
_cell.length_b   1.000
_cell.length_c   1.000
_cell.angle_alpha   90.00
_cell.angle_beta   90.00
_cell.angle_gamma   90.00
#
_symmetry.space_group_name_H-M   'P 1'
#
loop_
_entity.id
_entity.type
_entity.pdbx_description
1 polymer ?
#
loop_
_entity_poly.entity_id
_entity_poly.type
_entity_poly.pdbx_seq_one_letter_code
_entity_poly.pdbx_strand_id
1 'polypeptide(L)'
;MRPRPAGARFPATATPARTDPRESDEDDRPKPPRDARRDDRRRRARRRRAGGARRRGGFRPGGAAADRVLASGTPWLSRADLRRSWLPWLRGTALGLPFGVVPAGGAEIPTFLSYGAEKALARRRGGSEFGRGAIEGVAGPEAANNATTATAMIPLLGPGLPTSATAAVMLAAFQQYRMQPGPLLFESEGDLVWALPASMFVGTVLLLVINLPFAPLWARLLRLPRRHLYAGLVVFASVGVYAGKGSVFEVGPLYVVGALGLLMRRYGIPVAPVLIGVILGPLAEGELRRAMAASQGDPAILVDSGIAVGIYAVLLVVAGALVAKRVGDRRRRADPAGERVGDAAPSGRG
;
A
#
# COMPACT_ATOMS: atom_id res chain seq x y z
N MET A 1 -27.10 -61.82 -6.08
CA MET A 1 -28.35 -62.18 -6.78
C MET A 1 -29.50 -61.48 -6.06
N ARG A 2 -30.08 -60.46 -6.74
CA ARG A 2 -31.43 -59.84 -6.65
C ARG A 2 -32.24 -59.74 -5.31
N PRO A 3 -33.18 -58.76 -5.24
CA PRO A 3 -33.45 -57.93 -4.06
C PRO A 3 -34.91 -57.99 -3.56
N ARG A 4 -35.28 -57.04 -2.66
CA ARG A 4 -36.62 -56.46 -2.31
C ARG A 4 -37.16 -56.81 -0.91
N PRO A 5 -38.11 -56.02 -0.32
CA PRO A 5 -38.91 -54.94 -0.94
C PRO A 5 -39.00 -53.60 -0.16
N ALA A 6 -39.61 -52.66 -0.87
CA ALA A 6 -40.11 -51.38 -0.44
C ALA A 6 -41.37 -51.49 0.43
N GLY A 7 -41.65 -50.44 1.20
CA GLY A 7 -43.02 -50.09 1.61
C GLY A 7 -43.13 -49.53 3.02
N ALA A 8 -43.32 -48.22 3.14
CA ALA A 8 -44.44 -47.60 3.86
C ALA A 8 -44.19 -46.10 4.05
N ARG A 9 -44.99 -45.28 3.36
CA ARG A 9 -45.22 -43.87 3.68
C ARG A 9 -46.27 -43.82 4.79
N PHE A 10 -46.04 -43.02 5.84
CA PHE A 10 -47.11 -42.43 6.64
C PHE A 10 -46.71 -41.00 7.07
N PRO A 11 -47.69 -40.09 7.25
CA PRO A 11 -47.51 -38.64 7.14
C PRO A 11 -47.02 -38.01 8.45
N ALA A 12 -46.17 -36.99 8.32
CA ALA A 12 -45.77 -36.14 9.43
C ALA A 12 -46.95 -35.27 9.88
N THR A 13 -47.24 -35.37 11.16
CA THR A 13 -48.21 -34.65 11.97
C THR A 13 -48.02 -33.13 11.88
N ALA A 14 -49.14 -32.42 11.71
CA ALA A 14 -49.22 -30.97 11.77
C ALA A 14 -49.01 -30.47 13.21
N THR A 15 -48.07 -29.56 13.38
CA THR A 15 -47.83 -28.80 14.62
C THR A 15 -48.95 -27.77 14.82
N PRO A 16 -49.58 -27.66 16.01
CA PRO A 16 -50.60 -26.64 16.25
C PRO A 16 -49.97 -25.26 16.41
N ALA A 17 -50.60 -24.27 15.77
CA ALA A 17 -50.24 -22.86 15.85
C ALA A 17 -50.47 -22.31 17.27
N ARG A 18 -49.42 -21.71 17.84
CA ARG A 18 -49.51 -20.87 19.05
C ARG A 18 -50.25 -19.59 18.68
N THR A 19 -51.42 -19.37 19.27
CA THR A 19 -52.12 -18.09 19.28
C THR A 19 -51.46 -17.17 20.32
N ASP A 20 -51.04 -15.98 19.87
CA ASP A 20 -50.43 -14.94 20.70
C ASP A 20 -51.57 -14.13 21.38
N PRO A 21 -51.64 -13.97 22.71
CA PRO A 21 -52.79 -13.35 23.40
C PRO A 21 -52.81 -11.81 23.35
N ARG A 22 -52.14 -11.17 22.39
CA ARG A 22 -51.89 -9.71 22.39
C ARG A 22 -52.53 -8.95 21.24
N GLU A 23 -53.59 -9.48 20.64
CA GLU A 23 -54.22 -8.90 19.45
C GLU A 23 -55.72 -8.58 19.63
N SER A 24 -56.16 -8.25 20.85
CA SER A 24 -57.57 -7.89 21.10
C SER A 24 -57.83 -6.56 21.84
N ASP A 25 -56.81 -5.78 22.21
CA ASP A 25 -57.00 -4.55 23.02
C ASP A 25 -56.46 -3.25 22.39
N GLU A 26 -56.15 -3.23 21.09
CA GLU A 26 -55.56 -2.05 20.41
C GLU A 26 -56.57 -1.27 19.51
N ASP A 27 -57.88 -1.52 19.60
CA ASP A 27 -58.86 -0.88 18.69
C ASP A 27 -59.84 0.10 19.37
N ASP A 28 -59.71 0.35 20.68
CA ASP A 28 -60.68 1.19 21.43
C ASP A 28 -60.07 2.43 22.11
N ARG A 29 -58.99 3.00 21.54
CA ARG A 29 -58.47 4.30 22.01
C ARG A 29 -59.10 5.46 21.23
N PRO A 30 -59.72 6.45 21.90
CA PRO A 30 -60.30 7.61 21.22
C PRO A 30 -59.21 8.39 20.45
N LYS A 31 -59.46 8.61 19.15
CA LYS A 31 -58.54 9.35 18.28
C LYS A 31 -58.42 10.80 18.76
N PRO A 32 -57.21 11.33 19.01
CA PRO A 32 -57.05 12.70 19.49
C PRO A 32 -57.53 13.72 18.43
N PRO A 33 -58.09 14.86 18.87
CA PRO A 33 -58.65 15.88 18.00
C PRO A 33 -57.62 16.41 16.99
N ARG A 34 -58.10 16.80 15.80
CA ARG A 34 -57.27 17.14 14.61
C ARG A 34 -56.19 18.21 14.88
N ASP A 35 -56.40 19.06 15.87
CA ASP A 35 -55.50 20.16 16.20
C ASP A 35 -54.22 19.69 16.92
N ALA A 36 -54.32 18.65 17.76
CA ALA A 36 -53.18 18.05 18.44
C ALA A 36 -52.19 17.39 17.46
N ARG A 37 -52.70 16.86 16.32
CA ARG A 37 -51.86 16.27 15.27
C ARG A 37 -51.07 17.32 14.48
N ARG A 38 -51.58 18.56 14.40
CA ARG A 38 -50.92 19.67 13.70
C ARG A 38 -49.75 20.21 14.54
N ASP A 39 -49.92 20.29 15.84
CA ASP A 39 -48.88 20.75 16.77
C ASP A 39 -47.75 19.76 16.97
N ASP A 40 -48.03 18.45 17.00
CA ASP A 40 -46.96 17.45 17.08
C ASP A 40 -46.13 17.41 15.79
N ARG A 41 -46.76 17.60 14.63
CA ARG A 41 -46.03 17.77 13.35
C ARG A 41 -45.16 19.03 13.34
N ARG A 42 -45.64 20.15 13.88
CA ARG A 42 -44.86 21.40 14.00
C ARG A 42 -43.70 21.27 15.00
N ARG A 43 -43.90 20.59 16.13
CA ARG A 43 -42.83 20.29 17.11
C ARG A 43 -41.78 19.34 16.55
N ARG A 44 -42.17 18.30 15.81
CA ARG A 44 -41.24 17.39 15.11
C ARG A 44 -40.47 18.09 13.98
N ALA A 45 -41.11 18.99 13.24
CA ALA A 45 -40.44 19.80 12.21
C ALA A 45 -39.43 20.79 12.83
N ARG A 46 -39.76 21.42 13.97
CA ARG A 46 -38.83 22.28 14.72
C ARG A 46 -37.65 21.51 15.32
N ARG A 47 -37.86 20.29 15.84
CA ARG A 47 -36.76 19.42 16.30
C ARG A 47 -35.85 18.96 15.16
N ARG A 48 -36.38 18.69 13.96
CA ARG A 48 -35.58 18.38 12.77
C ARG A 48 -34.75 19.58 12.27
N ARG A 49 -35.28 20.80 12.36
CA ARG A 49 -34.52 22.03 12.04
C ARG A 49 -33.49 22.39 13.11
N ALA A 50 -33.77 22.16 14.39
CA ALA A 50 -32.81 22.38 15.48
C ALA A 50 -31.69 21.32 15.55
N GLY A 51 -31.96 20.09 15.09
CA GLY A 51 -30.95 19.01 15.02
C GLY A 51 -30.00 19.08 13.81
N GLY A 52 -30.26 19.99 12.85
CA GLY A 52 -29.48 20.10 11.61
C GLY A 52 -28.25 21.01 11.67
N ALA A 53 -28.04 21.74 12.76
CA ALA A 53 -27.07 22.86 12.79
C ALA A 53 -25.82 22.62 13.67
N ARG A 54 -25.43 21.37 13.96
CA ARG A 54 -24.15 21.06 14.65
C ARG A 54 -23.41 19.85 14.05
N ARG A 55 -23.15 19.89 12.75
CA ARG A 55 -22.10 19.08 12.11
C ARG A 55 -21.16 19.96 11.30
N ARG A 56 -20.42 20.83 11.99
CA ARG A 56 -19.19 21.43 11.46
C ARG A 56 -18.00 20.62 11.95
N GLY A 57 -17.02 20.51 11.05
CA GLY A 57 -15.87 19.61 11.08
C GLY A 57 -15.18 19.46 12.42
N GLY A 58 -15.03 18.20 12.82
CA GLY A 58 -14.09 17.76 13.83
C GLY A 58 -13.61 16.38 13.41
N PHE A 59 -12.37 16.28 12.95
CA PHE A 59 -11.68 15.00 12.78
C PHE A 59 -11.60 14.34 14.15
N ARG A 60 -12.55 13.45 14.44
CA ARG A 60 -12.47 12.55 15.59
C ARG A 60 -11.57 11.38 15.18
N PRO A 61 -10.40 11.18 15.81
CA PRO A 61 -9.64 9.97 15.58
C PRO A 61 -10.52 8.79 16.01
N GLY A 62 -10.70 7.82 15.12
CA GLY A 62 -11.59 6.70 15.29
C GLY A 62 -11.24 5.87 16.52
N GLY A 63 -11.99 6.05 17.60
CA GLY A 63 -11.90 5.26 18.83
C GLY A 63 -12.85 4.06 18.88
N ALA A 64 -13.71 3.86 17.87
CA ALA A 64 -14.72 2.78 17.89
C ALA A 64 -14.52 1.70 16.81
N ALA A 65 -13.43 1.76 16.06
CA ALA A 65 -13.07 0.74 15.06
C ALA A 65 -11.82 -0.07 15.45
N ALA A 66 -11.22 0.21 16.61
CA ALA A 66 -10.00 -0.44 17.08
C ALA A 66 -10.24 -1.81 17.73
N ASP A 67 -11.49 -2.12 18.12
CA ASP A 67 -11.82 -3.32 18.90
C ASP A 67 -12.39 -4.49 18.08
N ARG A 68 -12.39 -4.39 16.74
CA ARG A 68 -12.51 -5.63 15.95
C ARG A 68 -11.16 -6.30 15.99
N VAL A 69 -10.98 -7.11 17.02
CA VAL A 69 -9.95 -8.14 17.14
C VAL A 69 -9.80 -8.79 15.77
N LEU A 70 -8.75 -8.41 15.05
CA LEU A 70 -8.33 -9.13 13.85
C LEU A 70 -7.99 -10.52 14.34
N ALA A 71 -8.95 -11.44 14.18
CA ALA A 71 -8.75 -12.85 14.43
C ALA A 71 -7.48 -13.21 13.68
N SER A 72 -6.45 -13.65 14.42
CA SER A 72 -5.23 -14.15 13.83
C SER A 72 -5.62 -15.37 13.03
N GLY A 73 -5.84 -15.15 11.72
CA GLY A 73 -6.20 -16.19 10.79
C GLY A 73 -5.13 -17.25 10.72
N THR A 74 -5.47 -18.38 10.10
CA THR A 74 -4.51 -19.42 9.77
C THR A 74 -3.35 -18.82 8.95
N PRO A 75 -2.09 -19.24 9.18
CA PRO A 75 -0.94 -18.74 8.43
C PRO A 75 -0.99 -19.11 6.93
N TRP A 76 -1.90 -20.02 6.56
CA TRP A 76 -2.09 -20.50 5.20
C TRP A 76 -3.01 -19.57 4.41
N LEU A 77 -2.57 -19.22 3.20
CA LEU A 77 -3.37 -18.48 2.21
C LEU A 77 -4.49 -19.36 1.67
N SER A 78 -5.72 -18.84 1.65
CA SER A 78 -6.81 -19.47 0.91
C SER A 78 -6.55 -19.39 -0.59
N ARG A 79 -7.17 -20.28 -1.38
CA ARG A 79 -7.18 -20.18 -2.86
C ARG A 79 -7.70 -18.82 -3.35
N ALA A 80 -8.63 -18.22 -2.61
CA ALA A 80 -9.11 -16.87 -2.89
C ALA A 80 -8.03 -15.80 -2.68
N ASP A 81 -7.23 -15.94 -1.62
CA ASP A 81 -6.15 -15.00 -1.28
C ASP A 81 -5.00 -15.09 -2.28
N LEU A 82 -4.66 -16.31 -2.73
CA LEU A 82 -3.71 -16.54 -3.82
C LEU A 82 -4.14 -15.83 -5.11
N ARG A 83 -5.42 -15.99 -5.50
CA ARG A 83 -5.94 -15.33 -6.71
C ARG A 83 -5.93 -13.80 -6.58
N ARG A 84 -6.16 -13.27 -5.38
CA ARG A 84 -6.08 -11.83 -5.11
C ARG A 84 -4.63 -11.31 -5.13
N SER A 85 -3.66 -12.12 -4.73
CA SER A 85 -2.25 -11.74 -4.59
C SER A 85 -1.44 -11.83 -5.89
N TRP A 86 -1.85 -12.69 -6.83
CA TRP A 86 -1.13 -12.90 -8.09
C TRP A 86 -0.85 -11.61 -8.88
N LEU A 87 -1.88 -10.78 -9.11
CA LEU A 87 -1.68 -9.55 -9.88
C LEU A 87 -0.86 -8.50 -9.12
N PRO A 88 -1.09 -8.23 -7.82
CA PRO A 88 -0.21 -7.39 -7.02
C PRO A 88 1.25 -7.85 -7.04
N TRP A 89 1.53 -9.16 -6.96
CA TRP A 89 2.90 -9.67 -7.08
C TRP A 89 3.52 -9.30 -8.43
N LEU A 90 2.83 -9.55 -9.54
CA LEU A 90 3.34 -9.21 -10.86
C LEU A 90 3.61 -7.71 -11.02
N ARG A 91 2.68 -6.87 -10.55
CA ARG A 91 2.82 -5.41 -10.58
C ARG A 91 3.96 -4.93 -9.68
N GLY A 92 4.07 -5.48 -8.48
CA GLY A 92 5.15 -5.20 -7.54
C GLY A 92 6.50 -5.56 -8.13
N THR A 93 6.65 -6.77 -8.68
CA THR A 93 7.86 -7.21 -9.38
C THR A 93 8.19 -6.29 -10.55
N ALA A 94 7.22 -5.95 -11.41
CA ALA A 94 7.44 -5.04 -12.53
C ALA A 94 7.89 -3.63 -12.08
N LEU A 95 7.42 -3.16 -10.93
CA LEU A 95 7.90 -1.91 -10.33
C LEU A 95 9.27 -2.06 -9.68
N GLY A 96 9.62 -3.24 -9.13
CA GLY A 96 10.88 -3.48 -8.42
C GLY A 96 12.08 -3.76 -9.32
N LEU A 97 11.89 -4.53 -10.40
CA LEU A 97 12.98 -4.96 -11.29
C LEU A 97 13.85 -3.78 -11.80
N PRO A 98 13.27 -2.69 -12.36
CA PRO A 98 14.06 -1.60 -12.94
C PRO A 98 14.94 -0.90 -11.90
N PHE A 99 14.44 -0.74 -10.68
CA PHE A 99 15.16 -0.02 -9.62
C PHE A 99 16.33 -0.79 -9.03
N GLY A 100 16.38 -2.12 -9.20
CA GLY A 100 17.57 -2.89 -8.82
C GLY A 100 18.66 -2.82 -9.90
N VAL A 101 18.28 -2.79 -11.19
CA VAL A 101 19.25 -2.71 -12.29
C VAL A 101 19.83 -1.31 -12.42
N VAL A 102 19.01 -0.27 -12.22
CA VAL A 102 19.44 1.13 -12.36
C VAL A 102 20.33 1.52 -11.18
N PRO A 103 21.58 1.95 -11.43
CA PRO A 103 22.42 2.55 -10.41
C PRO A 103 21.70 3.76 -9.80
N ALA A 104 21.62 3.79 -8.46
CA ALA A 104 20.91 4.80 -7.66
C ALA A 104 19.38 4.73 -7.60
N GLY A 105 18.76 3.61 -7.98
CA GLY A 105 17.30 3.43 -7.84
C GLY A 105 16.78 3.50 -6.39
N GLY A 106 17.61 3.19 -5.39
CA GLY A 106 17.23 3.19 -3.98
C GLY A 106 16.28 2.03 -3.63
N ALA A 107 16.67 1.16 -2.70
CA ALA A 107 15.94 -0.09 -2.42
C ALA A 107 14.52 0.12 -1.85
N GLU A 108 14.25 1.24 -1.19
CA GLU A 108 12.96 1.47 -0.52
C GLU A 108 11.90 2.13 -1.43
N ILE A 109 12.33 2.82 -2.48
CA ILE A 109 11.44 3.58 -3.37
C ILE A 109 10.42 2.68 -4.07
N PRO A 110 10.79 1.51 -4.61
CA PRO A 110 9.86 0.59 -5.27
C PRO A 110 8.73 0.13 -4.36
N THR A 111 9.04 -0.14 -3.09
CA THR A 111 8.06 -0.57 -2.08
C THR A 111 7.03 0.53 -1.82
N PHE A 112 7.47 1.78 -1.65
CA PHE A 112 6.56 2.92 -1.48
C PHE A 112 5.72 3.20 -2.72
N LEU A 113 6.32 3.12 -3.91
CA LEU A 113 5.63 3.31 -5.18
C LEU A 113 4.58 2.21 -5.41
N SER A 114 4.92 0.95 -5.14
CA SER A 114 4.03 -0.20 -5.21
C SER A 114 2.84 -0.06 -4.25
N TYR A 115 3.09 0.37 -3.00
CA TYR A 115 2.02 0.65 -2.06
C TYR A 115 1.09 1.77 -2.55
N GLY A 116 1.67 2.86 -3.09
CA GLY A 116 0.91 3.96 -3.66
C GLY A 116 0.05 3.53 -4.87
N ALA A 117 0.61 2.71 -5.75
CA ALA A 117 -0.07 2.18 -6.93
C ALA A 117 -1.24 1.27 -6.55
N GLU A 118 -1.03 0.32 -5.63
CA GLU A 118 -2.09 -0.58 -5.16
C GLU A 118 -3.19 0.19 -4.42
N LYS A 119 -2.83 1.18 -3.58
CA LYS A 119 -3.79 2.05 -2.92
C LYS A 119 -4.61 2.89 -3.91
N ALA A 120 -4.00 3.41 -4.96
CA ALA A 120 -4.69 4.17 -5.99
C ALA A 120 -5.64 3.28 -6.81
N LEU A 121 -5.22 2.06 -7.12
CA LEU A 121 -6.03 1.09 -7.86
C LEU A 121 -7.23 0.60 -7.05
N ALA A 122 -7.04 0.31 -5.76
CA ALA A 122 -8.12 -0.08 -4.87
C ALA A 122 -9.20 1.00 -4.77
N ARG A 123 -8.80 2.28 -4.69
CA ARG A 123 -9.73 3.42 -4.71
C ARG A 123 -10.56 3.46 -6.01
N ARG A 124 -9.93 3.19 -7.16
CA ARG A 124 -10.64 3.16 -8.46
C ARG A 124 -11.62 2.00 -8.58
N ARG A 125 -11.35 0.88 -7.91
CA ARG A 125 -12.20 -0.32 -7.90
C ARG A 125 -13.26 -0.31 -6.80
N GLY A 126 -13.42 0.80 -6.07
CA GLY A 126 -14.37 0.88 -4.93
C GLY A 126 -13.96 0.07 -3.70
N GLY A 127 -12.70 -0.42 -3.64
CA GLY A 127 -12.21 -1.28 -2.58
C GLY A 127 -11.99 -0.52 -1.27
N SER A 128 -12.86 -0.76 -0.28
CA SER A 128 -12.80 -0.14 1.06
C SER A 128 -11.86 -0.84 2.05
N GLU A 129 -11.24 -1.95 1.65
CA GLU A 129 -10.39 -2.79 2.52
C GLU A 129 -8.98 -2.21 2.72
N PHE A 130 -8.54 -1.27 1.88
CA PHE A 130 -7.25 -0.61 2.05
C PHE A 130 -7.22 0.20 3.37
N GLY A 131 -6.31 -0.18 4.28
CA GLY A 131 -6.24 0.35 5.64
C GLY A 131 -7.00 -0.47 6.69
N ARG A 132 -7.73 -1.52 6.28
CA ARG A 132 -8.40 -2.50 7.16
C ARG A 132 -7.79 -3.91 7.08
N GLY A 133 -6.70 -4.08 6.32
CA GLY A 133 -6.02 -5.37 6.14
C GLY A 133 -6.09 -5.95 4.73
N ALA A 134 -6.14 -5.12 3.68
CA ALA A 134 -6.09 -5.60 2.29
C ALA A 134 -4.76 -6.32 1.98
N ILE A 135 -4.83 -7.55 1.49
CA ILE A 135 -3.68 -8.39 1.12
C ILE A 135 -2.84 -7.72 0.03
N GLU A 136 -3.50 -7.03 -0.91
CA GLU A 136 -2.86 -6.30 -2.01
C GLU A 136 -1.92 -5.19 -1.50
N GLY A 137 -2.22 -4.63 -0.32
CA GLY A 137 -1.41 -3.59 0.33
C GLY A 137 -0.10 -4.09 0.92
N VAL A 138 0.11 -5.41 1.00
CA VAL A 138 1.37 -6.03 1.44
C VAL A 138 2.00 -6.84 0.31
N ALA A 139 1.20 -7.60 -0.44
CA ALA A 139 1.69 -8.44 -1.54
C ALA A 139 2.47 -7.65 -2.60
N GLY A 140 1.95 -6.50 -3.05
CA GLY A 140 2.64 -5.67 -4.04
C GLY A 140 3.95 -5.07 -3.52
N PRO A 141 3.96 -4.39 -2.35
CA PRO A 141 5.18 -3.83 -1.77
C PRO A 141 6.27 -4.87 -1.46
N GLU A 142 5.90 -6.05 -0.95
CA GLU A 142 6.84 -7.15 -0.67
C GLU A 142 7.43 -7.75 -1.95
N ALA A 143 6.62 -7.90 -3.01
CA ALA A 143 7.11 -8.34 -4.31
C ALA A 143 8.09 -7.33 -4.93
N ALA A 144 7.80 -6.03 -4.80
CA ALA A 144 8.70 -4.98 -5.28
C ALA A 144 10.06 -5.03 -4.57
N ASN A 145 10.07 -5.16 -3.24
CA ASN A 145 11.30 -5.25 -2.44
C ASN A 145 12.16 -6.47 -2.83
N ASN A 146 11.53 -7.65 -2.90
CA ASN A 146 12.24 -8.88 -3.27
C ASN A 146 12.78 -8.82 -4.70
N ALA A 147 12.01 -8.27 -5.65
CA ALA A 147 12.45 -8.11 -7.03
C ALA A 147 13.65 -7.15 -7.14
N THR A 148 13.60 -6.00 -6.47
CA THR A 148 14.72 -5.03 -6.44
C THR A 148 15.99 -5.63 -5.84
N THR A 149 15.86 -6.40 -4.76
CA THR A 149 17.00 -7.06 -4.10
C THR A 149 17.67 -8.07 -5.03
N ALA A 150 16.87 -8.89 -5.73
CA ALA A 150 17.40 -9.85 -6.70
C ALA A 150 18.07 -9.17 -7.90
N THR A 151 17.46 -8.14 -8.47
CA THR A 151 18.04 -7.45 -9.64
C THR A 151 19.21 -6.54 -9.31
N ALA A 152 19.35 -6.09 -8.06
CA ALA A 152 20.53 -5.34 -7.62
C ALA A 152 21.84 -6.13 -7.72
N MET A 153 21.76 -7.47 -7.81
CA MET A 153 22.95 -8.31 -8.03
C MET A 153 23.46 -8.24 -9.47
N ILE A 154 22.62 -7.90 -10.45
CA ILE A 154 23.03 -7.82 -11.86
C ILE A 154 24.14 -6.75 -12.07
N PRO A 155 23.94 -5.48 -11.68
CA PRO A 155 24.97 -4.46 -11.80
C PRO A 155 26.14 -4.68 -10.82
N LEU A 156 25.92 -5.36 -9.70
CA LEU A 156 27.01 -5.75 -8.81
C LEU A 156 27.93 -6.80 -9.45
N LEU A 157 27.38 -7.89 -9.98
CA LEU A 157 28.18 -8.98 -10.53
C LEU A 157 28.76 -8.65 -11.90
N GLY A 158 27.99 -7.98 -12.76
CA GLY A 158 28.38 -7.68 -14.13
C GLY A 158 29.50 -6.64 -14.21
N PRO A 159 29.23 -5.35 -13.95
CA PRO A 159 30.25 -4.30 -13.94
C PRO A 159 30.89 -4.01 -12.57
N GLY A 160 30.52 -4.67 -11.48
CA GLY A 160 31.08 -4.35 -10.16
C GLY A 160 30.47 -3.11 -9.49
N LEU A 161 29.32 -2.64 -9.97
CA LEU A 161 28.71 -1.38 -9.54
C LEU A 161 27.54 -1.61 -8.57
N PRO A 162 27.71 -1.33 -7.27
CA PRO A 162 26.66 -1.58 -6.29
C PRO A 162 25.53 -0.55 -6.42
N THR A 163 24.29 -1.02 -6.53
CA THR A 163 23.11 -0.16 -6.71
C THR A 163 22.26 -0.02 -5.45
N SER A 164 22.62 -0.74 -4.38
CA SER A 164 21.97 -0.68 -3.06
C SER A 164 23.00 -0.79 -1.93
N ALA A 165 22.63 -0.38 -0.72
CA ALA A 165 23.48 -0.53 0.47
C ALA A 165 23.87 -2.01 0.71
N THR A 166 22.92 -2.93 0.56
CA THR A 166 23.17 -4.36 0.68
C THR A 166 24.15 -4.87 -0.38
N ALA A 167 24.03 -4.40 -1.63
CA ALA A 167 24.99 -4.72 -2.69
C ALA A 167 26.37 -4.14 -2.42
N ALA A 168 26.47 -2.95 -1.81
CA ALA A 168 27.75 -2.35 -1.43
C ALA A 168 28.45 -3.14 -0.31
N VAL A 169 27.70 -3.65 0.67
CA VAL A 169 28.24 -4.57 1.68
C VAL A 169 28.74 -5.86 1.03
N MET A 170 28.00 -6.40 0.05
CA MET A 170 28.44 -7.57 -0.72
C MET A 170 29.71 -7.28 -1.52
N LEU A 171 29.84 -6.10 -2.14
CA LEU A 171 31.06 -5.67 -2.81
C LEU A 171 32.26 -5.64 -1.86
N ALA A 172 32.06 -5.09 -0.65
CA ALA A 172 33.11 -5.09 0.38
C ALA A 172 33.50 -6.51 0.79
N ALA A 173 32.54 -7.45 0.86
CA ALA A 173 32.82 -8.86 1.11
C ALA A 173 33.64 -9.49 -0.02
N PHE A 174 33.28 -9.28 -1.29
CA PHE A 174 34.09 -9.77 -2.42
C PHE A 174 35.52 -9.22 -2.38
N GLN A 175 35.68 -7.93 -2.10
CA GLN A 175 36.99 -7.31 -1.93
C GLN A 175 37.79 -7.94 -0.78
N GLN A 176 37.14 -8.26 0.34
CA GLN A 176 37.76 -8.94 1.47
C GLN A 176 38.28 -10.34 1.07
N TYR A 177 37.56 -11.06 0.22
CA TYR A 177 37.99 -12.35 -0.34
C TYR A 177 38.88 -12.22 -1.60
N ARG A 178 39.33 -11.00 -1.94
CA ARG A 178 40.13 -10.70 -3.15
C ARG A 178 39.44 -11.07 -4.47
N MET A 179 38.12 -11.23 -4.45
CA MET A 179 37.29 -11.45 -5.63
C MET A 179 36.98 -10.09 -6.28
N GLN A 180 37.24 -9.96 -7.58
CA GLN A 180 36.88 -8.77 -8.36
C GLN A 180 35.57 -9.03 -9.10
N PRO A 181 34.45 -8.43 -8.67
CA PRO A 181 33.23 -8.45 -9.47
C PRO A 181 33.46 -7.69 -10.77
N GLY A 182 32.81 -8.14 -11.83
CA GLY A 182 33.22 -7.82 -13.19
C GLY A 182 33.05 -9.02 -14.12
N PRO A 183 33.28 -8.85 -15.44
CA PRO A 183 33.33 -9.96 -16.39
C PRO A 183 34.36 -11.03 -15.97
N LEU A 184 35.46 -10.60 -15.36
CA LEU A 184 36.51 -11.50 -14.86
C LEU A 184 36.01 -12.47 -13.78
N LEU A 185 35.04 -12.07 -12.96
CA LEU A 185 34.45 -12.96 -11.94
C LEU A 185 33.78 -14.18 -12.59
N PHE A 186 33.18 -14.01 -13.76
CA PHE A 186 32.53 -15.11 -14.49
C PHE A 186 33.56 -16.09 -15.07
N GLU A 187 34.77 -15.63 -15.34
CA GLU A 187 35.87 -16.47 -15.85
C GLU A 187 36.62 -17.17 -14.72
N SER A 188 36.99 -16.44 -13.67
CA SER A 188 37.82 -16.96 -12.58
C SER A 188 37.03 -17.71 -11.51
N GLU A 189 35.77 -17.31 -11.28
CA GLU A 189 34.93 -17.78 -10.16
C GLU A 189 33.52 -18.19 -10.66
N GLY A 190 33.46 -18.84 -11.83
CA GLY A 190 32.19 -19.20 -12.48
C GLY A 190 31.24 -20.02 -11.59
N ASP A 191 31.77 -20.95 -10.80
CA ASP A 191 30.98 -21.74 -9.84
C ASP A 191 30.33 -20.85 -8.78
N LEU A 192 31.06 -19.86 -8.27
CA LEU A 192 30.55 -18.90 -7.29
C LEU A 192 29.46 -18.01 -7.90
N VAL A 193 29.66 -17.58 -9.14
CA VAL A 193 28.68 -16.79 -9.88
C VAL A 193 27.36 -17.54 -10.06
N TRP A 194 27.38 -18.83 -10.40
CA TRP A 194 26.16 -19.62 -10.52
C TRP A 194 25.56 -20.00 -9.16
N ALA A 195 26.42 -20.25 -8.16
CA ALA A 195 26.01 -20.52 -6.80
C ALA A 195 25.29 -19.33 -6.16
N LEU A 196 25.60 -18.09 -6.53
CA LEU A 196 25.04 -16.91 -5.89
C LEU A 196 23.54 -16.71 -6.19
N PRO A 197 23.06 -16.63 -7.45
CA PRO A 197 21.63 -16.64 -7.77
C PRO A 197 20.93 -17.92 -7.29
N ALA A 198 21.59 -19.08 -7.35
CA ALA A 198 21.04 -20.32 -6.83
C ALA A 198 20.81 -20.23 -5.31
N SER A 199 21.76 -19.69 -4.57
CA SER A 199 21.65 -19.46 -3.11
C SER A 199 20.60 -18.41 -2.78
N MET A 200 20.37 -17.41 -3.64
CA MET A 200 19.28 -16.45 -3.46
C MET A 200 17.92 -17.10 -3.66
N PHE A 201 17.80 -18.01 -4.63
CA PHE A 201 16.58 -18.79 -4.82
C PHE A 201 16.31 -19.68 -3.61
N VAL A 202 17.31 -20.47 -3.19
CA VAL A 202 17.22 -21.31 -1.98
C VAL A 202 16.95 -20.46 -0.75
N GLY A 203 17.61 -19.31 -0.62
CA GLY A 203 17.44 -18.35 0.47
C GLY A 203 16.04 -17.77 0.51
N THR A 204 15.43 -17.49 -0.64
CA THR A 204 14.04 -17.04 -0.73
C THR A 204 13.06 -18.13 -0.29
N VAL A 205 13.31 -19.39 -0.69
CA VAL A 205 12.52 -20.54 -0.23
C VAL A 205 12.68 -20.73 1.28
N LEU A 206 13.90 -20.67 1.80
CA LEU A 206 14.18 -20.75 3.23
C LEU A 206 13.52 -19.60 3.99
N LEU A 207 13.55 -18.39 3.44
CA LEU A 207 12.90 -17.21 4.00
C LEU A 207 11.39 -17.40 4.06
N LEU A 208 10.76 -18.06 3.09
CA LEU A 208 9.35 -18.45 3.15
C LEU A 208 9.10 -19.48 4.26
N VAL A 209 9.92 -20.54 4.32
CA VAL A 209 9.80 -21.61 5.34
C VAL A 209 9.94 -21.06 6.75
N ILE A 210 10.82 -20.07 6.96
CA ILE A 210 11.00 -19.40 8.25
C ILE A 210 9.90 -18.36 8.48
N ASN A 211 9.53 -17.53 7.50
CA ASN A 211 8.55 -16.47 7.75
C ASN A 211 7.14 -16.99 8.00
N LEU A 212 6.72 -18.09 7.37
CA LEU A 212 5.37 -18.63 7.52
C LEU A 212 5.00 -19.02 8.97
N PRO A 213 5.84 -19.76 9.74
CA PRO A 213 5.58 -20.03 11.15
C PRO A 213 5.78 -18.82 12.06
N PHE A 214 6.63 -17.86 11.67
CA PHE A 214 6.85 -16.62 12.45
C PHE A 214 5.79 -15.54 12.16
N ALA A 215 5.02 -15.63 11.06
CA ALA A 215 3.99 -14.65 10.70
C ALA A 215 2.97 -14.36 11.83
N PRO A 216 2.47 -15.35 12.59
CA PRO A 216 1.59 -15.10 13.74
C PRO A 216 2.29 -14.32 14.87
N LEU A 217 3.60 -14.52 15.07
CA LEU A 217 4.39 -13.78 16.05
C LEU A 217 4.49 -12.30 15.65
N TRP A 218 4.82 -12.02 14.39
CA TRP A 218 4.85 -10.66 13.86
C TRP A 218 3.46 -9.98 13.92
N ALA A 219 2.39 -10.73 13.62
CA ALA A 219 1.03 -10.24 13.78
C ALA A 219 0.66 -9.90 15.24
N ARG A 220 1.18 -10.64 16.22
CA ARG A 220 1.02 -10.32 17.65
C ARG A 220 1.83 -9.09 18.04
N LEU A 221 3.01 -8.89 17.48
CA LEU A 221 3.83 -7.70 17.75
C LEU A 221 3.09 -6.41 17.36
N LEU A 222 2.30 -6.44 16.27
CA LEU A 222 1.45 -5.31 15.87
C LEU A 222 0.33 -4.98 16.88
N ARG A 223 0.02 -5.89 17.82
CA ARG A 223 -0.94 -5.66 18.91
C ARG A 223 -0.32 -4.97 20.12
N LEU A 224 1.03 -4.85 20.19
CA LEU A 224 1.67 -4.13 21.28
C LEU A 224 1.22 -2.66 21.28
N PRO A 225 0.99 -2.05 22.46
CA PRO A 225 0.68 -0.63 22.55
C PRO A 225 1.76 0.19 21.85
N ARG A 226 1.34 1.12 20.98
CA ARG A 226 2.22 1.92 20.11
C ARG A 226 3.43 2.54 20.82
N ARG A 227 3.28 2.92 22.10
CA ARG A 227 4.37 3.46 22.93
C ARG A 227 5.59 2.53 23.02
N HIS A 228 5.38 1.23 23.20
CA HIS A 228 6.48 0.27 23.34
C HIS A 228 7.12 -0.03 21.98
N LEU A 229 6.31 -0.11 20.92
CA LEU A 229 6.82 -0.28 19.56
C LEU A 229 7.72 0.89 19.15
N TYR A 230 7.30 2.13 19.40
CA TYR A 230 8.11 3.29 19.08
C TYR A 230 9.36 3.39 19.95
N ALA A 231 9.29 3.05 21.24
CA ALA A 231 10.47 3.01 22.10
C ALA A 231 11.50 1.99 21.58
N GLY A 232 11.07 0.77 21.27
CA GLY A 232 11.94 -0.24 20.68
C GLY A 232 12.52 0.20 19.35
N LEU A 233 11.70 0.76 18.46
CA LEU A 233 12.15 1.26 17.15
C LEU A 233 13.26 2.31 17.28
N VAL A 234 13.11 3.26 18.22
CA VAL A 234 14.11 4.31 18.45
C VAL A 234 15.41 3.73 18.99
N VAL A 235 15.34 2.76 19.92
CA VAL A 235 16.52 2.07 20.43
C VAL A 235 17.23 1.32 19.30
N PHE A 236 16.51 0.48 18.55
CA PHE A 236 17.11 -0.26 17.44
C PHE A 236 17.63 0.63 16.33
N ALA A 237 16.95 1.73 16.00
CA ALA A 237 17.45 2.71 15.03
C ALA A 237 18.73 3.39 15.52
N SER A 238 18.81 3.72 16.82
CA SER A 238 20.02 4.31 17.41
C SER A 238 21.19 3.35 17.39
N VAL A 239 20.94 2.09 17.76
CA VAL A 239 21.95 1.02 17.69
C VAL A 239 22.37 0.77 16.24
N GLY A 240 21.45 0.77 15.29
CA GLY A 240 21.75 0.57 13.87
C GLY A 240 22.63 1.68 13.28
N VAL A 241 22.33 2.95 13.58
CA VAL A 241 23.15 4.09 13.16
C VAL A 241 24.53 4.03 13.81
N TYR A 242 24.59 3.69 15.11
CA TYR A 242 25.85 3.54 15.81
C TYR A 242 26.69 2.36 15.25
N ALA A 243 26.07 1.21 14.97
CA ALA A 243 26.75 0.03 14.45
C ALA A 243 27.36 0.25 13.06
N GLY A 244 26.76 1.12 12.24
CA GLY A 244 27.26 1.38 10.89
C GLY A 244 28.61 2.07 10.84
N LYS A 245 28.89 3.01 11.75
CA LYS A 245 30.12 3.83 11.72
C LYS A 245 30.84 4.00 13.06
N GLY A 246 30.34 3.38 14.12
CA GLY A 246 30.92 3.42 15.47
C GLY A 246 30.88 4.79 16.16
N SER A 247 30.12 5.75 15.63
CA SER A 247 30.12 7.14 16.12
C SER A 247 28.80 7.54 16.77
N VAL A 248 28.88 8.02 18.01
CA VAL A 248 27.72 8.53 18.76
C VAL A 248 27.18 9.82 18.15
N PHE A 249 28.03 10.61 17.49
CA PHE A 249 27.62 11.85 16.84
C PHE A 249 26.56 11.62 15.76
N GLU A 250 26.61 10.49 15.06
CA GLU A 250 25.64 10.17 14.00
C GLU A 250 24.24 9.85 14.53
N VAL A 251 24.15 9.48 15.80
CA VAL A 251 22.87 9.28 16.48
C VAL A 251 22.15 10.62 16.72
N GLY A 252 22.89 11.74 16.81
CA GLY A 252 22.32 13.08 16.95
C GLY A 252 21.37 13.46 15.81
N PRO A 253 21.83 13.45 14.53
CA PRO A 253 20.98 13.67 13.36
C PRO A 253 19.75 12.76 13.28
N LEU A 254 19.87 11.49 13.68
CA LEU A 254 18.73 10.56 13.76
C LEU A 254 17.61 11.14 14.64
N TYR A 255 17.95 11.62 15.83
CA TYR A 255 16.97 12.21 16.75
C TYR A 255 16.42 13.55 16.23
N VAL A 256 17.25 14.39 15.62
CA VAL A 256 16.82 15.67 15.04
C VAL A 256 15.80 15.45 13.91
N VAL A 257 16.11 14.56 12.97
CA VAL A 257 15.21 14.23 11.85
C VAL A 257 13.95 13.52 12.36
N GLY A 258 14.08 12.64 13.36
CA GLY A 258 12.94 12.00 14.02
C GLY A 258 12.00 13.01 14.68
N ALA A 259 12.55 14.00 15.39
CA ALA A 259 11.79 15.08 16.00
C ALA A 259 11.11 15.97 14.96
N LEU A 260 11.80 16.28 13.85
CA LEU A 260 11.21 17.01 12.72
C LEU A 260 10.03 16.23 12.11
N GLY A 261 10.17 14.93 11.90
CA GLY A 261 9.09 14.06 11.42
C GLY A 261 7.89 14.02 12.36
N LEU A 262 8.13 14.03 13.68
CA LEU A 262 7.07 14.14 14.69
C LEU A 262 6.34 15.49 14.60
N LEU A 263 7.09 16.58 14.43
CA LEU A 263 6.55 17.93 14.31
C LEU A 263 5.69 18.07 13.05
N MET A 264 6.17 17.57 11.92
CA MET A 264 5.43 17.54 10.66
C MET A 264 4.10 16.79 10.81
N ARG A 265 4.13 15.63 11.48
CA ARG A 265 2.92 14.86 11.75
C ARG A 265 1.94 15.61 12.65
N ARG A 266 2.42 16.41 13.61
CA ARG A 266 1.59 17.28 14.46
C ARG A 266 0.90 18.39 13.67
N TYR A 267 1.57 18.96 12.66
CA TYR A 267 1.00 20.00 11.80
C TYR A 267 0.23 19.48 10.57
N GLY A 268 0.04 18.16 10.46
CA GLY A 268 -0.68 17.56 9.33
C GLY A 268 0.09 17.60 8.01
N ILE A 269 1.40 17.87 8.04
CA ILE A 269 2.26 17.83 6.86
C ILE A 269 2.46 16.35 6.47
N PRO A 270 2.23 15.96 5.20
CA PRO A 270 2.37 14.58 4.79
C PRO A 270 3.85 14.17 4.84
N VAL A 271 4.18 13.26 5.75
CA VAL A 271 5.57 12.79 5.97
C VAL A 271 6.08 11.98 4.77
N ALA A 272 5.22 11.20 4.10
CA ALA A 272 5.65 10.32 3.02
C ALA A 272 6.28 11.05 1.80
N PRO A 273 5.68 12.12 1.23
CA PRO A 273 6.33 12.92 0.18
C PRO A 273 7.66 13.54 0.60
N VAL A 274 7.77 13.98 1.86
CA VAL A 274 9.01 14.57 2.36
C VAL A 274 10.09 13.50 2.52
N LEU A 275 9.74 12.32 3.04
CA LEU A 275 10.67 11.19 3.12
C LEU A 275 11.19 10.83 1.73
N ILE A 276 10.31 10.76 0.73
CA ILE A 276 10.68 10.53 -0.67
C ILE A 276 11.66 11.61 -1.15
N GLY A 277 11.37 12.90 -0.90
CA GLY A 277 12.27 13.99 -1.29
C GLY A 277 13.62 13.98 -0.57
N VAL A 278 13.63 13.66 0.72
CA VAL A 278 14.86 13.57 1.54
C VAL A 278 15.75 12.41 1.08
N ILE A 279 15.16 11.29 0.66
CA ILE A 279 15.91 10.16 0.11
C ILE A 279 16.36 10.45 -1.32
N LEU A 280 15.46 10.94 -2.18
CA LEU A 280 15.74 11.15 -3.60
C LEU A 280 16.65 12.34 -3.88
N GLY A 281 16.57 13.41 -3.10
CA GLY A 281 17.34 14.63 -3.33
C GLY A 281 18.84 14.39 -3.37
N PRO A 282 19.45 13.82 -2.30
CA PRO A 282 20.87 13.51 -2.28
C PRO A 282 21.29 12.51 -3.37
N LEU A 283 20.44 11.52 -3.68
CA LEU A 283 20.70 10.56 -4.75
C LEU A 283 20.73 11.26 -6.12
N ALA A 284 19.72 12.07 -6.43
CA ALA A 284 19.63 12.80 -7.70
C ALA A 284 20.79 13.78 -7.87
N GLU A 285 21.13 14.51 -6.82
CA GLU A 285 22.27 15.45 -6.81
C GLU A 285 23.60 14.71 -6.97
N GLY A 286 23.76 13.54 -6.33
CA GLY A 286 24.94 12.69 -6.46
C GLY A 286 25.14 12.20 -7.88
N GLU A 287 24.09 11.67 -8.52
CA GLU A 287 24.16 11.21 -9.92
C GLU A 287 24.34 12.36 -10.89
N LEU A 288 23.69 13.51 -10.67
CA LEU A 288 23.91 14.71 -11.48
C LEU A 288 25.37 15.14 -11.43
N ARG A 289 25.97 15.19 -10.23
CA ARG A 289 27.40 15.50 -10.07
C ARG A 289 28.29 14.49 -10.78
N ARG A 290 28.00 13.19 -10.68
CA ARG A 290 28.77 12.15 -11.38
C ARG A 290 28.67 12.27 -12.90
N ALA A 291 27.49 12.53 -13.43
CA ALA A 291 27.28 12.74 -14.86
C ALA A 291 28.03 13.98 -15.37
N MET A 292 27.91 15.11 -14.66
CA MET A 292 28.63 16.34 -14.99
C MET A 292 30.16 16.19 -14.87
N ALA A 293 30.64 15.40 -13.90
CA ALA A 293 32.06 15.10 -13.78
C ALA A 293 32.54 14.24 -14.96
N ALA A 294 31.74 13.27 -15.40
CA ALA A 294 32.05 12.42 -16.55
C ALA A 294 32.10 13.21 -17.87
N SER A 295 31.29 14.26 -18.01
CA SER A 295 31.28 15.15 -19.17
C SER A 295 32.20 16.36 -19.08
N GLN A 296 33.05 16.43 -18.05
CA GLN A 296 33.92 17.59 -17.78
C GLN A 296 33.15 18.92 -17.67
N GLY A 297 31.90 18.87 -17.21
CA GLY A 297 31.04 20.04 -17.02
C GLY A 297 30.09 20.34 -18.18
N ASP A 298 30.08 19.54 -19.25
CA ASP A 298 29.13 19.71 -20.35
C ASP A 298 27.73 19.13 -19.99
N PRO A 299 26.65 19.94 -19.92
CA PRO A 299 25.31 19.46 -19.65
C PRO A 299 24.71 18.57 -20.75
N ALA A 300 25.29 18.57 -21.96
CA ALA A 300 24.79 17.78 -23.08
C ALA A 300 24.73 16.27 -22.78
N ILE A 301 25.58 15.77 -21.88
CA ILE A 301 25.60 14.36 -21.46
C ILE A 301 24.26 13.86 -20.92
N LEU A 302 23.42 14.76 -20.39
CA LEU A 302 22.10 14.39 -19.87
C LEU A 302 21.17 13.91 -20.99
N VAL A 303 21.35 14.37 -22.22
CA VAL A 303 20.50 14.05 -23.39
C VAL A 303 21.24 13.32 -24.51
N ASP A 304 22.54 13.07 -24.34
CA ASP A 304 23.39 12.45 -25.36
C ASP A 304 23.11 10.93 -25.54
N SER A 305 22.68 10.26 -24.47
CA SER A 305 22.36 8.83 -24.53
C SER A 305 20.97 8.56 -25.11
N GLY A 306 20.88 7.67 -26.11
CA GLY A 306 19.59 7.19 -26.65
C GLY A 306 18.68 6.55 -25.58
N ILE A 307 19.25 5.98 -24.52
CA ILE A 307 18.49 5.45 -23.38
C ILE A 307 17.90 6.61 -22.56
N ALA A 308 18.67 7.67 -22.31
CA ALA A 308 18.21 8.85 -21.58
C ALA A 308 17.06 9.53 -22.35
N VAL A 309 17.20 9.71 -23.67
CA VAL A 309 16.15 10.25 -24.53
C VAL A 309 14.88 9.38 -24.46
N GLY A 310 15.02 8.05 -24.52
CA GLY A 310 13.91 7.12 -24.36
C GLY A 310 13.18 7.27 -23.01
N ILE A 311 13.94 7.37 -21.91
CA ILE A 311 13.38 7.58 -20.57
C ILE A 311 12.65 8.92 -20.48
N TYR A 312 13.23 10.01 -20.99
CA TYR A 312 12.59 11.32 -21.01
C TYR A 312 11.32 11.33 -21.87
N ALA A 313 11.32 10.66 -23.01
CA ALA A 313 10.13 10.53 -23.86
C ALA A 313 9.00 9.81 -23.12
N VAL A 314 9.29 8.68 -22.47
CA VAL A 314 8.30 7.95 -21.65
C VAL A 314 7.79 8.82 -20.50
N LEU A 315 8.69 9.52 -19.81
CA LEU A 315 8.34 10.41 -18.71
C LEU A 315 7.41 11.54 -19.17
N LEU A 316 7.71 12.16 -20.33
CA LEU A 316 6.88 13.20 -20.93
C LEU A 316 5.50 12.65 -21.36
N VAL A 317 5.44 11.45 -21.93
CA VAL A 317 4.17 10.80 -22.30
C VAL A 317 3.33 10.51 -21.04
N VAL A 318 3.92 9.97 -19.99
CA VAL A 318 3.21 9.67 -18.73
C VAL A 318 2.76 10.97 -18.05
N ALA A 319 3.63 11.96 -17.94
CA ALA A 319 3.29 13.27 -17.37
C ALA A 319 2.19 13.95 -18.18
N GLY A 320 2.30 13.95 -19.52
CA GLY A 320 1.30 14.47 -20.44
C GLY A 320 -0.05 13.78 -20.28
N ALA A 321 -0.07 12.44 -20.20
CA ALA A 321 -1.29 11.67 -19.97
C ALA A 321 -1.93 11.98 -18.60
N LEU A 322 -1.12 12.15 -17.54
CA LEU A 322 -1.61 12.52 -16.21
C LEU A 322 -2.19 13.94 -16.19
N VAL A 323 -1.53 14.89 -16.85
CA VAL A 323 -2.00 16.28 -16.98
C VAL A 323 -3.28 16.33 -17.82
N ALA A 324 -3.29 15.70 -18.99
CA ALA A 324 -4.47 15.62 -19.86
C ALA A 324 -5.67 15.02 -19.13
N LYS A 325 -5.46 13.94 -18.37
CA LYS A 325 -6.50 13.35 -17.54
C LYS A 325 -7.00 14.31 -16.45
N ARG A 326 -6.10 15.00 -15.74
CA ARG A 326 -6.49 15.98 -14.71
C ARG A 326 -7.25 17.17 -15.28
N VAL A 327 -6.86 17.64 -16.47
CA VAL A 327 -7.55 18.72 -17.18
C VAL A 327 -8.93 18.25 -17.67
N GLY A 328 -9.04 17.04 -18.22
CA GLY A 328 -10.30 16.42 -18.61
C GLY A 328 -11.26 16.20 -17.44
N ASP A 329 -10.77 15.71 -16.31
CA ASP A 329 -11.56 15.52 -15.08
C ASP A 329 -12.04 16.86 -14.48
N ARG A 330 -11.26 17.94 -14.64
CA ARG A 330 -11.67 19.30 -14.23
C ARG A 330 -12.73 19.87 -15.17
N ARG A 331 -12.57 19.70 -16.49
CA ARG A 331 -13.55 20.16 -17.49
C ARG A 331 -14.90 19.43 -17.34
N ARG A 332 -14.89 18.11 -17.12
CA ARG A 332 -16.12 17.33 -16.88
C ARG A 332 -16.86 17.70 -15.59
N ARG A 333 -16.17 18.20 -14.58
CA ARG A 333 -16.80 18.70 -13.33
C ARG A 333 -17.32 20.14 -13.46
N ALA A 334 -16.82 20.89 -14.44
CA ALA A 334 -17.23 22.26 -14.70
C ALA A 334 -18.47 22.36 -15.59
N ASP A 335 -18.95 21.25 -16.17
CA ASP A 335 -20.07 21.24 -17.12
C ASP A 335 -21.31 20.48 -16.57
N PRO A 336 -22.07 21.04 -15.62
CA PRO A 336 -23.35 20.49 -15.16
C PRO A 336 -24.55 20.91 -16.04
N ALA A 337 -24.33 21.52 -17.21
CA ALA A 337 -25.40 22.12 -18.02
C ALA A 337 -26.02 21.18 -19.08
N GLY A 338 -25.36 20.06 -19.42
CA GLY A 338 -25.81 19.16 -20.49
C GLY A 338 -26.98 18.22 -20.15
N GLU A 339 -27.33 18.06 -18.87
CA GLU A 339 -28.30 17.04 -18.42
C GLU A 339 -29.73 17.59 -18.21
N ARG A 340 -29.98 18.87 -18.51
CA ARG A 340 -31.30 19.51 -18.32
C ARG A 340 -32.07 19.85 -19.59
N VAL A 341 -31.62 19.42 -20.77
CA VAL A 341 -32.29 19.74 -22.05
C VAL A 341 -33.13 18.57 -22.60
N GLY A 342 -33.11 17.39 -21.96
CA GLY A 342 -33.84 16.21 -22.44
C GLY A 342 -35.31 16.06 -21.98
N ASP A 343 -35.78 16.82 -20.98
CA ASP A 343 -37.05 16.52 -20.29
C ASP A 343 -38.16 17.57 -20.48
N ALA A 344 -38.00 18.51 -21.41
CA ALA A 344 -39.07 19.43 -21.79
C ALA A 344 -39.83 18.90 -23.03
N ALA A 345 -40.62 17.84 -22.82
CA ALA A 345 -41.71 17.51 -23.74
C ALA A 345 -42.81 18.58 -23.59
N PRO A 346 -43.25 19.26 -24.67
CA PRO A 346 -44.43 20.10 -24.59
C PRO A 346 -45.68 19.21 -24.54
N SER A 347 -46.27 19.07 -23.34
CA SER A 347 -47.64 18.60 -23.19
C SER A 347 -48.58 19.65 -23.78
N GLY A 348 -49.28 19.29 -24.85
CA GLY A 348 -50.36 20.11 -25.41
C GLY A 348 -51.54 20.23 -24.44
N ARG A 349 -52.18 21.40 -24.46
CA ARG A 349 -53.63 21.64 -24.28
C ARG A 349 -53.92 23.09 -24.68
N GLY A 350 -54.88 23.25 -25.59
CA GLY A 350 -55.31 24.50 -26.21
C GLY A 350 -55.77 24.19 -27.62
#